data_AF-A0A956VWA7-F1
#
_entry.id   AF-A0A956VWA7-F1
#
_cell.length_a   1.000
_cell.length_b   1.000
_cell.length_c   1.000
_cell.angle_alpha   90.00
_cell.angle_beta   90.00
_cell.angle_gamma   90.00
#
_symmetry.space_group_name_H-M   'P 1'
#
loop_
_entity.id
_entity.type
_entity.pdbx_description
1 polymer ?
#
loop_
_entity_poly.entity_id
_entity_poly.type
_entity_poly.pdbx_seq_one_letter_code
_entity_poly.pdbx_strand_id
1 'polypeptide(L)'
;MNLRGVSRTLSALGIAGVTFAVTALPLSAQSAVSAVNDAATVSEDASVTINVLANDTGTGLTLQSVTDPPHGTAAISGGQVVYTPDQNFHGTDTFAYTVTDGTTSVGAAVTVTVTSVNDAPVANADAATVTTGSTKAIDVLANDTDVDGDVLVAELQSNPSHGTATVDPVTKKVTYVPAAGYTGSDSFTYRASDGTAVSNTVTVIVTVKAADSSPGNIGLNPRVIAVCDANPGDARLQGLCNVYRSFDMPSWARGKIGLVILKLAPKQTVTDRVLEICDGSVTDHVQWLCSIYRAEQLPPGIQKLVGKQIISEALGDSSNIKNNGNKTEDDHRGRDSKDDDDRRGGSHDEKKH
;
A
#
# COMPACT_ATOMS: atom_id res chain seq x y z
N MET A 1 -5.74 -56.04 57.89
CA MET A 1 -5.25 -57.38 58.30
C MET A 1 -6.17 -58.46 57.73
N ASN A 2 -5.62 -59.43 56.99
CA ASN A 2 -6.37 -60.51 56.34
C ASN A 2 -6.84 -61.52 57.41
N LEU A 3 -8.13 -61.48 57.75
CA LEU A 3 -8.76 -62.20 58.87
C LEU A 3 -8.93 -63.72 58.66
N ARG A 4 -8.54 -64.28 57.50
CA ARG A 4 -8.74 -65.72 57.20
C ARG A 4 -7.70 -66.66 57.83
N GLY A 5 -6.58 -66.13 58.34
CA GLY A 5 -5.47 -66.95 58.85
C GLY A 5 -5.54 -67.35 60.33
N VAL A 6 -6.30 -66.63 61.16
CA VAL A 6 -6.21 -66.76 62.64
C VAL A 6 -7.14 -67.85 63.20
N SER A 7 -8.10 -68.33 62.40
CA SER A 7 -9.09 -69.32 62.85
C SER A 7 -8.55 -70.76 62.95
N ARG A 8 -7.37 -71.08 62.38
CA ARG A 8 -6.93 -72.47 62.17
C ARG A 8 -5.92 -73.06 63.16
N THR A 9 -5.49 -72.36 64.21
CA THR A 9 -4.49 -72.88 65.17
C THR A 9 -4.97 -73.11 66.60
N LEU A 10 -6.27 -72.96 66.91
CA LEU A 10 -6.79 -73.12 68.28
C LEU A 10 -7.66 -74.37 68.53
N SER A 11 -7.72 -75.34 67.62
CA SER A 11 -8.53 -76.56 67.81
C SER A 11 -7.81 -77.70 68.55
N ALA A 12 -6.58 -77.53 69.04
CA ALA A 12 -5.75 -78.64 69.54
C ALA A 12 -5.61 -78.74 71.08
N LEU A 13 -6.28 -77.89 71.88
CA LEU A 13 -6.08 -77.87 73.35
C LEU A 13 -7.36 -77.92 74.22
N GLY A 14 -8.53 -78.16 73.65
CA GLY A 14 -9.74 -78.47 74.45
C GLY A 14 -10.22 -77.37 75.40
N ILE A 15 -9.78 -76.12 75.23
CA ILE A 15 -10.27 -74.98 76.00
C ILE A 15 -11.43 -74.35 75.23
N ALA A 16 -12.65 -74.82 75.51
CA ALA A 16 -13.86 -74.12 75.08
C ALA A 16 -14.01 -72.85 75.94
N GLY A 17 -14.08 -71.68 75.29
CA GLY A 17 -14.52 -70.44 75.96
C GLY A 17 -13.51 -69.30 76.09
N VAL A 18 -12.45 -69.24 75.27
CA VAL A 18 -11.65 -67.99 75.19
C VAL A 18 -12.36 -67.01 74.26
N THR A 19 -13.16 -66.13 74.84
CA THR A 19 -13.75 -64.99 74.13
C THR A 19 -12.68 -63.90 74.00
N PHE A 20 -12.15 -63.69 72.79
CA PHE A 20 -11.31 -62.53 72.51
C PHE A 20 -12.20 -61.31 72.34
N ALA A 21 -12.18 -60.39 73.32
CA ALA A 21 -12.77 -59.08 73.15
C ALA A 21 -11.86 -58.25 72.24
N VAL A 22 -12.26 -58.06 70.98
CA VAL A 22 -11.66 -57.05 70.11
C VAL A 22 -12.36 -55.74 70.44
N THR A 23 -11.76 -54.93 71.31
CA THR A 23 -12.18 -53.53 71.49
C THR A 23 -11.73 -52.75 70.26
N ALA A 24 -12.65 -52.53 69.32
CA ALA A 24 -12.45 -51.51 68.30
C ALA A 24 -12.34 -50.16 69.03
N LEU A 25 -11.18 -49.52 68.93
CA LEU A 25 -11.06 -48.10 69.30
C LEU A 25 -12.04 -47.32 68.41
N PRO A 26 -12.82 -46.37 68.95
CA PRO A 26 -13.71 -45.58 68.11
C PRO A 26 -12.86 -44.90 67.04
N LEU A 27 -13.19 -45.12 65.77
CA LEU A 27 -12.67 -44.31 64.68
C LEU A 27 -13.06 -42.87 65.05
N SER A 28 -12.10 -41.98 65.27
CA SER A 28 -12.40 -40.56 65.45
C SER A 28 -13.23 -40.14 64.24
N ALA A 29 -14.46 -39.65 64.45
CA ALA A 29 -15.32 -39.23 63.35
C ALA A 29 -14.56 -38.16 62.54
N GLN A 30 -14.17 -38.53 61.32
CA GLN A 30 -13.55 -37.64 60.35
C GLN A 30 -14.49 -36.45 60.13
N SER A 31 -13.97 -35.22 60.20
CA SER A 31 -14.77 -34.04 59.85
C SER A 31 -15.13 -34.10 58.37
N ALA A 32 -16.40 -33.84 58.03
CA ALA A 32 -16.85 -33.86 56.64
C ALA A 32 -16.03 -32.91 55.78
N VAL A 33 -15.67 -33.35 54.57
CA VAL A 33 -14.97 -32.51 53.60
C VAL A 33 -15.93 -31.46 53.06
N SER A 34 -15.54 -30.18 53.09
CA SER A 34 -16.24 -29.08 52.43
C SER A 34 -15.21 -28.24 51.67
N ALA A 35 -15.40 -28.15 50.36
CA ALA A 35 -14.65 -27.26 49.49
C ALA A 35 -15.37 -25.92 49.36
N VAL A 36 -14.64 -24.80 49.39
CA VAL A 36 -15.20 -23.44 49.30
C VAL A 36 -14.55 -22.72 48.12
N ASN A 37 -15.35 -21.99 47.35
CA ASN A 37 -14.82 -21.26 46.19
C ASN A 37 -13.75 -20.24 46.61
N ASP A 38 -12.75 -20.10 45.74
CA ASP A 38 -11.61 -19.23 45.94
C ASP A 38 -11.60 -18.07 44.95
N ALA A 39 -10.85 -17.04 45.30
CA ALA A 39 -10.57 -15.92 44.41
C ALA A 39 -9.09 -15.55 44.47
N ALA A 40 -8.54 -15.14 43.34
CA ALA A 40 -7.20 -14.59 43.24
C ALA A 40 -7.14 -13.44 42.22
N THR A 41 -6.07 -12.66 42.31
CA THR A 41 -5.74 -11.63 41.32
C THR A 41 -4.30 -11.79 40.91
N VAL A 42 -4.04 -11.61 39.63
CA VAL A 42 -2.70 -11.66 39.04
C VAL A 42 -2.65 -10.65 37.90
N SER A 43 -1.47 -10.10 37.60
CA SER A 43 -1.31 -9.38 36.34
C SER A 43 -1.26 -10.36 35.17
N GLU A 44 -1.61 -9.91 33.98
CA GLU A 44 -1.27 -10.67 32.78
C GLU A 44 0.24 -10.94 32.71
N ASP A 45 0.60 -11.99 31.97
CA ASP A 45 1.97 -12.50 31.81
C ASP A 45 2.70 -12.91 33.11
N ALA A 46 1.98 -13.01 34.22
CA ALA A 46 2.48 -13.52 35.49
C ALA A 46 1.66 -14.71 35.98
N SER A 47 2.32 -15.63 36.67
CA SER A 47 1.66 -16.74 37.36
C SER A 47 1.33 -16.37 38.82
N VAL A 48 0.26 -16.96 39.34
CA VAL A 48 -0.11 -16.87 40.76
C VAL A 48 -0.19 -18.27 41.38
N THR A 49 0.28 -18.40 42.61
CA THR A 49 0.11 -19.62 43.41
C THR A 49 -0.99 -19.41 44.45
N ILE A 50 -1.98 -20.29 44.45
CA ILE A 50 -3.23 -20.18 45.19
C ILE A 50 -3.34 -21.35 46.17
N ASN A 51 -3.44 -21.02 47.46
CA ASN A 51 -3.73 -22.01 48.49
C ASN A 51 -5.25 -22.20 48.64
N VAL A 52 -5.82 -22.96 47.71
CA VAL A 52 -7.27 -23.26 47.68
C VAL A 52 -7.75 -24.08 48.89
N LEU A 53 -6.84 -24.73 49.64
CA LEU A 53 -7.22 -25.47 50.84
C LEU A 53 -7.36 -24.57 52.09
N ALA A 54 -7.08 -23.27 51.97
CA ALA A 54 -7.00 -22.37 53.13
C ALA A 54 -8.37 -22.09 53.78
N ASN A 55 -9.44 -22.09 52.98
CA ASN A 55 -10.83 -21.87 53.38
C ASN A 55 -11.66 -23.17 53.42
N ASP A 56 -11.07 -24.30 53.02
CA ASP A 56 -11.69 -25.61 53.06
C ASP A 56 -11.71 -26.20 54.48
N THR A 57 -12.65 -27.11 54.74
CA THR A 57 -12.76 -27.81 56.03
C THR A 57 -12.79 -29.32 55.86
N GLY A 58 -12.14 -30.03 56.79
CA GLY A 58 -11.97 -31.48 56.77
C GLY A 58 -10.64 -31.89 57.40
N THR A 59 -10.41 -33.19 57.56
CA THR A 59 -9.15 -33.71 58.13
C THR A 59 -8.29 -34.34 57.05
N GLY A 60 -7.00 -33.98 56.96
CA GLY A 60 -6.08 -34.59 56.00
C GLY A 60 -6.34 -34.25 54.53
N LEU A 61 -6.84 -33.03 54.26
CA LEU A 61 -7.19 -32.59 52.91
C LEU A 61 -5.96 -32.54 51.99
N THR A 62 -6.17 -32.98 50.75
CA THR A 62 -5.20 -32.91 49.65
C THR A 62 -5.91 -32.56 48.34
N LEU A 63 -5.19 -31.91 47.42
CA LEU A 63 -5.72 -31.67 46.07
C LEU A 63 -5.66 -32.94 45.24
N GLN A 64 -6.81 -33.31 44.67
CA GLN A 64 -6.97 -34.47 43.81
C GLN A 64 -6.80 -34.12 42.34
N SER A 65 -7.42 -33.04 41.88
CA SER A 65 -7.39 -32.61 40.48
C SER A 65 -7.70 -31.13 40.33
N VAL A 66 -7.27 -30.56 39.20
CA VAL A 66 -7.61 -29.22 38.73
C VAL A 66 -7.89 -29.31 37.23
N THR A 67 -8.80 -28.47 36.71
CA THR A 67 -9.06 -28.35 35.28
C THR A 67 -8.36 -27.12 34.72
N ASP A 68 -7.98 -27.14 33.45
CA ASP A 68 -7.57 -25.91 32.78
C ASP A 68 -8.78 -24.99 32.56
N PRO A 69 -8.62 -23.68 32.77
CA PRO A 69 -9.61 -22.69 32.41
C PRO A 69 -9.58 -22.36 30.90
N PRO A 70 -10.55 -21.57 30.38
CA PRO A 70 -10.55 -21.13 28.99
C PRO A 70 -9.38 -20.25 28.55
N HIS A 71 -8.77 -19.48 29.46
CA HIS A 71 -7.76 -18.45 29.13
C HIS A 71 -6.47 -18.59 29.95
N GLY A 72 -6.00 -19.83 30.09
CA GLY A 72 -4.74 -20.13 30.74
C GLY A 72 -4.61 -21.60 31.09
N THR A 73 -3.68 -21.88 32.00
CA THR A 73 -3.43 -23.23 32.52
C THR A 73 -3.44 -23.22 34.04
N ALA A 74 -3.92 -24.31 34.64
CA ALA A 74 -3.91 -24.51 36.08
C ALA A 74 -3.31 -25.87 36.42
N ALA A 75 -2.32 -25.89 37.32
CA ALA A 75 -1.62 -27.12 37.70
C ALA A 75 -1.42 -27.21 39.21
N ILE A 76 -1.51 -28.42 39.76
CA ILE A 76 -1.17 -28.66 41.16
C ILE A 76 0.35 -28.74 41.30
N SER A 77 0.93 -27.87 42.12
CA SER A 77 2.37 -27.86 42.43
C SER A 77 2.57 -27.58 43.91
N GLY A 78 3.35 -28.42 44.60
CA GLY A 78 3.62 -28.25 46.03
C GLY A 78 2.38 -28.31 46.94
N GLY A 79 1.30 -28.95 46.49
CA GLY A 79 0.02 -29.00 47.23
C GLY A 79 -0.84 -27.74 47.09
N GLN A 80 -0.47 -26.81 46.22
CA GLN A 80 -1.23 -25.61 45.87
C GLN A 80 -1.55 -25.62 44.37
N VAL A 81 -2.43 -24.72 43.94
CA VAL A 81 -2.72 -24.53 42.51
C VAL A 81 -1.88 -23.38 41.99
N VAL A 82 -1.13 -23.61 40.91
CA VAL A 82 -0.45 -22.56 40.13
C VAL A 82 -1.30 -22.28 38.91
N TYR A 83 -1.78 -21.05 38.78
CA TYR A 83 -2.49 -20.56 37.60
C TYR A 83 -1.56 -19.64 36.79
N THR A 84 -1.54 -19.84 35.48
CA THR A 84 -0.83 -18.97 34.52
C THR A 84 -1.81 -18.60 33.42
N PRO A 85 -2.19 -17.32 33.25
CA PRO A 85 -3.06 -16.89 32.17
C PRO A 85 -2.38 -17.11 30.81
N ASP A 86 -3.18 -17.16 29.74
CA ASP A 86 -2.66 -17.04 28.39
C ASP A 86 -1.96 -15.69 28.21
N GLN A 87 -0.97 -15.64 27.33
CA GLN A 87 -0.20 -14.42 27.08
C GLN A 87 -1.13 -13.27 26.63
N ASN A 88 -0.95 -12.09 27.22
CA ASN A 88 -1.73 -10.87 26.94
C ASN A 88 -3.25 -11.00 27.21
N PHE A 89 -3.67 -12.02 27.98
CA PHE A 89 -5.05 -12.12 28.42
C PHE A 89 -5.26 -11.31 29.69
N HIS A 90 -6.22 -10.39 29.64
CA HIS A 90 -6.77 -9.73 30.82
C HIS A 90 -8.29 -9.92 30.88
N GLY A 91 -8.83 -10.01 32.10
CA GLY A 91 -10.24 -10.30 32.32
C GLY A 91 -10.48 -11.21 33.51
N THR A 92 -11.60 -11.92 33.49
CA THR A 92 -11.91 -12.93 34.51
C THR A 92 -11.81 -14.31 33.89
N ASP A 93 -11.16 -15.21 34.61
CA ASP A 93 -11.03 -16.60 34.24
C ASP A 93 -11.44 -17.52 35.39
N THR A 94 -11.94 -18.71 35.08
CA THR A 94 -12.50 -19.62 36.09
C THR A 94 -12.14 -21.07 35.79
N PHE A 95 -11.67 -21.78 36.81
CA PHE A 95 -11.43 -23.22 36.74
C PHE A 95 -11.96 -23.95 37.98
N ALA A 96 -12.13 -25.27 37.87
CA ALA A 96 -12.56 -26.12 38.97
C ALA A 96 -11.37 -26.89 39.57
N TYR A 97 -11.44 -27.16 40.88
CA TYR A 97 -10.56 -28.08 41.57
C TYR A 97 -11.37 -29.09 42.38
N THR A 98 -10.72 -30.18 42.77
CA THR A 98 -11.30 -31.20 43.65
C THR A 98 -10.36 -31.48 44.81
N VAL A 99 -10.89 -31.39 46.02
CA VAL A 99 -10.19 -31.73 47.28
C VAL A 99 -10.68 -33.09 47.77
N THR A 100 -9.78 -33.87 48.36
CA THR A 100 -10.10 -35.16 48.97
C THR A 100 -9.41 -35.35 50.32
N ASP A 101 -10.05 -36.10 51.20
CA ASP A 101 -9.47 -36.61 52.45
C ASP A 101 -9.02 -38.09 52.35
N GLY A 102 -8.98 -38.64 51.14
CA GLY A 102 -8.69 -40.05 50.86
C GLY A 102 -9.92 -40.96 50.89
N THR A 103 -11.08 -40.46 51.30
CA THR A 103 -12.36 -41.21 51.28
C THR A 103 -13.45 -40.50 50.51
N THR A 104 -13.56 -39.17 50.66
CA THR A 104 -14.56 -38.32 50.04
C THR A 104 -13.87 -37.28 49.18
N SER A 105 -14.48 -36.94 48.05
CA SER A 105 -14.00 -35.90 47.13
C SER A 105 -15.08 -34.85 46.92
N VAL A 106 -14.72 -33.58 47.02
CA VAL A 106 -15.62 -32.43 46.84
C VAL A 106 -14.98 -31.43 45.89
N GLY A 107 -15.77 -30.88 44.97
CA GLY A 107 -15.31 -29.88 44.01
C GLY A 107 -15.70 -28.47 44.40
N ALA A 108 -14.86 -27.51 44.04
CA ALA A 108 -15.13 -26.07 44.13
C ALA A 108 -14.48 -25.36 42.93
N ALA A 109 -14.71 -24.06 42.81
CA ALA A 109 -14.17 -23.24 41.73
C ALA A 109 -13.21 -22.16 42.25
N VAL A 110 -12.23 -21.80 41.43
CA VAL A 110 -11.41 -20.62 41.60
C VAL A 110 -11.79 -19.60 40.54
N THR A 111 -12.09 -18.38 40.96
CA THR A 111 -12.24 -17.23 40.05
C THR A 111 -10.97 -16.38 40.11
N VAL A 112 -10.28 -16.21 38.99
CA VAL A 112 -9.09 -15.35 38.90
C VAL A 112 -9.42 -14.09 38.13
N THR A 113 -9.11 -12.93 38.70
CA THR A 113 -9.11 -11.66 37.97
C THR A 113 -7.71 -11.38 37.47
N VAL A 114 -7.53 -11.36 36.15
CA VAL A 114 -6.28 -11.02 35.47
C VAL A 114 -6.30 -9.54 35.12
N THR A 115 -5.41 -8.75 35.71
CA THR A 115 -5.33 -7.30 35.50
C THR A 115 -4.43 -6.99 34.32
N SER A 116 -4.86 -6.05 33.48
CA SER A 116 -4.05 -5.59 32.35
C SER A 116 -2.78 -4.85 32.79
N VAL A 117 -1.73 -4.96 31.99
CA VAL A 117 -0.43 -4.30 32.10
C VAL A 117 -0.02 -3.86 30.71
N ASN A 118 0.26 -2.57 30.55
CA ASN A 118 0.64 -2.00 29.26
C ASN A 118 1.90 -2.67 28.68
N ASP A 119 1.81 -3.13 27.45
CA ASP A 119 2.91 -3.62 26.63
C ASP A 119 3.49 -2.48 25.80
N ALA A 120 4.81 -2.35 25.78
CA ALA A 120 5.44 -1.33 24.95
C ALA A 120 5.28 -1.69 23.45
N PRO A 121 5.09 -0.68 22.57
CA PRO A 121 4.97 -0.94 21.14
C PRO A 121 6.25 -1.52 20.56
N VAL A 122 6.12 -2.18 19.42
CA VAL A 122 7.22 -2.71 18.63
C VAL A 122 7.29 -1.97 17.30
N ALA A 123 8.41 -1.28 17.06
CA ALA A 123 8.63 -0.52 15.84
C ALA A 123 9.47 -1.31 14.83
N ASN A 124 9.17 -1.14 13.54
CA ASN A 124 9.81 -1.80 12.42
C ASN A 124 10.40 -0.78 11.43
N ALA A 125 11.55 -1.10 10.83
CA ALA A 125 12.23 -0.17 9.93
C ALA A 125 11.45 0.11 8.64
N ASP A 126 11.56 1.35 8.15
CA ASP A 126 10.90 1.80 6.92
C ASP A 126 11.88 2.16 5.81
N ALA A 127 11.34 2.17 4.59
CA ALA A 127 12.00 2.78 3.44
C ALA A 127 11.04 3.63 2.63
N ALA A 128 11.52 4.77 2.15
CA ALA A 128 10.77 5.65 1.28
C ALA A 128 11.62 6.11 0.09
N THR A 129 10.94 6.52 -0.98
CA THR A 129 11.56 7.21 -2.11
C THR A 129 10.84 8.52 -2.36
N VAL A 130 11.61 9.57 -2.60
CA VAL A 130 11.12 10.90 -2.94
C VAL A 130 11.98 11.50 -4.03
N THR A 131 11.42 12.43 -4.78
CA THR A 131 12.14 13.21 -5.78
C THR A 131 12.61 14.52 -5.15
N THR A 132 13.85 14.94 -5.41
CA THR A 132 14.36 16.23 -4.91
C THR A 132 13.45 17.39 -5.33
N GLY A 133 13.25 18.35 -4.43
CA GLY A 133 12.28 19.44 -4.61
C GLY A 133 10.81 19.06 -4.34
N SER A 134 10.52 17.82 -3.96
CA SER A 134 9.19 17.37 -3.52
C SER A 134 9.17 16.99 -2.04
N THR A 135 8.00 17.05 -1.43
CA THR A 135 7.75 16.57 -0.06
C THR A 135 7.13 15.17 -0.09
N LYS A 136 7.47 14.33 0.90
CA LYS A 136 6.89 13.00 1.08
C LYS A 136 6.29 12.85 2.46
N ALA A 137 5.03 12.42 2.52
CA ALA A 137 4.44 11.86 3.74
C ALA A 137 4.76 10.36 3.81
N ILE A 138 5.36 9.93 4.92
CA ILE A 138 5.77 8.56 5.20
C ILE A 138 4.95 8.07 6.39
N ASP A 139 4.26 6.95 6.21
CA ASP A 139 3.44 6.33 7.24
C ASP A 139 4.28 5.33 8.03
N VAL A 140 5.16 5.87 8.89
CA VAL A 140 6.15 5.07 9.63
C VAL A 140 5.52 4.14 10.67
N LEU A 141 4.26 4.36 11.04
CA LEU A 141 3.56 3.52 12.03
C LEU A 141 2.78 2.38 11.37
N ALA A 142 2.73 2.31 10.03
CA ALA A 142 1.86 1.38 9.32
C ALA A 142 2.26 -0.10 9.48
N ASN A 143 3.52 -0.35 9.81
CA ASN A 143 4.11 -1.67 10.09
C ASN A 143 4.48 -1.84 11.57
N ASP A 144 4.13 -0.88 12.43
CA ASP A 144 4.37 -0.95 13.86
C ASP A 144 3.16 -1.61 14.55
N THR A 145 3.43 -2.30 15.65
CA THR A 145 2.41 -3.06 16.37
C THR A 145 2.44 -2.74 17.85
N ASP A 146 1.27 -2.83 18.45
CA ASP A 146 1.04 -2.70 19.88
C ASP A 146 0.12 -3.83 20.32
N VAL A 147 0.45 -4.50 21.41
CA VAL A 147 -0.29 -5.69 21.86
C VAL A 147 -1.66 -5.31 22.42
N ASP A 148 -1.73 -4.18 23.14
CA ASP A 148 -2.96 -3.63 23.70
C ASP A 148 -3.84 -2.97 22.64
N GLY A 149 -3.28 -2.70 21.46
CA GLY A 149 -3.97 -2.05 20.34
C GLY A 149 -4.07 -0.54 20.52
N ASP A 150 -3.16 0.05 21.30
CA ASP A 150 -3.13 1.47 21.56
C ASP A 150 -2.77 2.29 20.32
N VAL A 151 -3.22 3.55 20.30
CA VAL A 151 -2.95 4.47 19.20
C VAL A 151 -1.52 4.96 19.28
N LEU A 152 -0.72 4.56 18.29
CA LEU A 152 0.70 4.92 18.25
C LEU A 152 0.97 6.33 17.72
N VAL A 153 2.04 6.93 18.24
CA VAL A 153 2.61 8.19 17.79
C VAL A 153 4.11 8.01 17.53
N ALA A 154 4.59 8.53 16.40
CA ALA A 154 6.01 8.52 16.08
C ALA A 154 6.75 9.65 16.82
N GLU A 155 7.87 9.30 17.45
CA GLU A 155 8.79 10.23 18.12
C GLU A 155 10.15 10.21 17.42
N LEU A 156 10.49 11.29 16.71
CA LEU A 156 11.78 11.42 16.02
C LEU A 156 12.92 11.47 17.03
N GLN A 157 13.90 10.59 16.86
CA GLN A 157 15.10 10.49 17.70
C GLN A 157 16.30 11.18 17.06
N SER A 158 16.34 11.23 15.72
CA SER A 158 17.33 11.96 14.96
C SER A 158 16.71 12.58 13.72
N ASN A 159 17.31 13.66 13.24
CA ASN A 159 16.96 14.26 11.97
C ASN A 159 17.84 13.71 10.85
N PRO A 160 17.35 13.72 9.60
CA PRO A 160 18.16 13.41 8.44
C PRO A 160 19.30 14.42 8.24
N SER A 161 20.38 13.99 7.57
CA SER A 161 21.55 14.85 7.31
C SER A 161 21.37 15.75 6.09
N HIS A 162 20.49 15.37 5.16
CA HIS A 162 20.29 16.05 3.89
C HIS A 162 18.80 16.38 3.63
N GLY A 163 18.09 16.74 4.68
CA GLY A 163 16.68 17.13 4.64
C GLY A 163 16.15 17.48 6.01
N THR A 164 14.83 17.54 6.13
CA THR A 164 14.13 17.62 7.41
C THR A 164 13.08 16.52 7.51
N ALA A 165 12.86 16.02 8.72
CA ALA A 165 11.76 15.13 9.06
C ALA A 165 10.94 15.80 10.17
N THR A 166 9.62 15.85 10.00
CA THR A 166 8.70 16.40 11.01
C THR A 166 7.43 15.57 11.07
N VAL A 167 6.97 15.22 12.27
CA VAL A 167 5.69 14.54 12.44
C VAL A 167 4.55 15.52 12.18
N ASP A 168 3.66 15.19 11.26
CA ASP A 168 2.47 15.98 11.00
C ASP A 168 1.46 15.77 12.14
N PRO A 169 1.02 16.83 12.85
CA PRO A 169 0.21 16.68 14.05
C PRO A 169 -1.21 16.16 13.77
N VAL A 170 -1.69 16.27 12.53
CA VAL A 170 -3.04 15.87 12.11
C VAL A 170 -3.03 14.47 11.54
N THR A 171 -2.18 14.20 10.55
CA THR A 171 -2.12 12.90 9.86
C THR A 171 -1.27 11.87 10.59
N LYS A 172 -0.46 12.30 11.57
CA LYS A 172 0.53 11.48 12.31
C LYS A 172 1.64 10.88 11.45
N LYS A 173 1.66 11.17 10.15
CA LYS A 173 2.72 10.74 9.22
C LYS A 173 3.96 11.61 9.39
N VAL A 174 5.12 11.04 9.12
CA VAL A 174 6.36 11.81 9.04
C VAL A 174 6.43 12.49 7.69
N THR A 175 6.50 13.81 7.69
CA THR A 175 6.77 14.62 6.52
C THR A 175 8.27 14.76 6.33
N TYR A 176 8.80 14.23 5.24
CA TYR A 176 10.19 14.39 4.83
C TYR A 176 10.31 15.40 3.68
N VAL A 177 11.23 16.36 3.84
CA VAL A 177 11.58 17.35 2.81
C VAL A 177 13.09 17.26 2.56
N PRO A 178 13.54 16.82 1.36
CA PRO A 178 14.97 16.79 1.05
C PRO A 178 15.55 18.20 0.95
N ALA A 179 16.83 18.35 1.29
CA ALA A 179 17.58 19.56 1.02
C ALA A 179 17.58 19.86 -0.50
N ALA A 180 17.53 21.14 -0.85
CA ALA A 180 17.43 21.57 -2.24
C ALA A 180 18.58 20.99 -3.09
N GLY A 181 18.24 20.29 -4.18
CA GLY A 181 19.20 19.69 -5.10
C GLY A 181 19.88 18.42 -4.58
N TYR A 182 19.59 17.97 -3.35
CA TYR A 182 20.16 16.73 -2.82
C TYR A 182 19.63 15.52 -3.58
N THR A 183 20.52 14.57 -3.88
CA THR A 183 20.20 13.25 -4.40
C THR A 183 21.09 12.23 -3.70
N GLY A 184 20.58 11.03 -3.46
CA GLY A 184 21.28 10.00 -2.70
C GLY A 184 20.44 9.44 -1.55
N SER A 185 21.10 8.68 -0.67
CA SER A 185 20.45 8.11 0.52
C SER A 185 20.49 9.12 1.66
N ASP A 186 19.40 9.21 2.40
CA ASP A 186 19.30 9.94 3.66
C ASP A 186 18.60 9.03 4.68
N SER A 187 18.67 9.37 5.95
CA SER A 187 18.04 8.54 6.98
C SER A 187 17.76 9.31 8.25
N PHE A 188 16.67 8.95 8.93
CA PHE A 188 16.37 9.42 10.27
C PHE A 188 15.91 8.23 11.12
N THR A 189 15.88 8.41 12.43
CA THR A 189 15.44 7.35 13.36
C THR A 189 14.24 7.82 14.17
N TYR A 190 13.34 6.91 14.50
CA TYR A 190 12.19 7.18 15.36
C TYR A 190 11.94 6.03 16.35
N ARG A 191 11.08 6.29 17.34
CA ARG A 191 10.41 5.31 18.19
C ARG A 191 8.90 5.50 18.06
N ALA A 192 8.14 4.44 18.22
CA ALA A 192 6.69 4.51 18.43
C ALA A 192 6.41 4.68 19.92
N SER A 193 5.34 5.38 20.26
CA SER A 193 4.89 5.67 21.62
C SER A 193 3.38 5.42 21.69
N ASP A 194 2.95 4.64 22.69
CA ASP A 194 1.53 4.40 23.00
C ASP A 194 0.96 5.49 23.94
N GLY A 195 1.82 6.40 24.43
CA GLY A 195 1.50 7.45 25.39
C GLY A 195 1.94 7.15 26.83
N THR A 196 2.33 5.92 27.14
CA THR A 196 2.85 5.45 28.43
C THR A 196 4.25 4.84 28.33
N ALA A 197 4.52 4.08 27.26
CA ALA A 197 5.77 3.43 26.95
C ALA A 197 6.22 3.74 25.50
N VAL A 198 7.49 3.43 25.21
CA VAL A 198 8.10 3.65 23.90
C VAL A 198 8.80 2.40 23.39
N SER A 199 8.78 2.23 22.08
CA SER A 199 9.38 1.10 21.40
C SER A 199 10.91 1.15 21.33
N ASN A 200 11.48 0.11 20.71
CA ASN A 200 12.84 0.13 20.16
C ASN A 200 13.02 1.25 19.12
N THR A 201 14.25 1.76 19.00
CA THR A 201 14.57 2.73 17.94
C THR A 201 14.80 2.01 16.62
N VAL A 202 14.15 2.47 15.56
CA VAL A 202 14.34 1.99 14.19
C VAL A 202 14.76 3.12 13.24
N THR A 203 15.28 2.73 12.08
CA THR A 203 15.75 3.65 11.04
C THR A 203 14.78 3.68 9.87
N VAL A 204 14.49 4.88 9.39
CA VAL A 204 13.83 5.12 8.11
C VAL A 204 14.88 5.51 7.09
N ILE A 205 14.98 4.74 6.00
CA ILE A 205 15.89 5.05 4.89
C ILE A 205 15.10 5.78 3.79
N VAL A 206 15.57 6.95 3.40
CA VAL A 206 14.96 7.72 2.32
C VAL A 206 15.91 7.79 1.13
N THR A 207 15.47 7.27 -0.02
CA THR A 207 16.18 7.45 -1.29
C THR A 207 15.65 8.69 -2.00
N VAL A 208 16.50 9.71 -2.10
CA VAL A 208 16.20 10.95 -2.84
C VAL A 208 16.69 10.81 -4.28
N LYS A 209 15.74 10.73 -5.21
CA LYS A 209 16.01 10.67 -6.65
C LYS A 209 16.14 12.07 -7.21
N ALA A 210 16.94 12.21 -8.27
CA ALA A 210 16.96 13.43 -9.06
C ALA A 210 15.54 13.76 -9.56
N ALA A 211 15.17 15.04 -9.53
CA ALA A 211 14.07 15.52 -10.33
C ALA A 211 14.42 15.23 -11.78
N ASP A 212 13.43 14.82 -12.58
CA ASP A 212 13.65 14.70 -14.01
C ASP A 212 14.10 16.06 -14.53
N SER A 213 15.40 16.19 -14.81
CA SER A 213 16.02 17.40 -15.33
C SER A 213 15.83 17.53 -16.84
N SER A 214 15.04 16.64 -17.44
CA SER A 214 14.52 16.84 -18.78
C SER A 214 13.43 17.92 -18.70
N PRO A 215 13.47 19.00 -19.48
CA PRO A 215 12.28 19.79 -19.76
C PRO A 215 11.29 18.85 -20.45
N GLY A 216 10.46 18.17 -19.65
CA GLY A 216 9.50 17.15 -20.07
C GLY A 216 10.00 16.21 -21.17
N ASN A 217 10.43 15.00 -20.80
CA ASN A 217 10.17 13.87 -21.70
C ASN A 217 8.64 13.63 -21.70
N ILE A 218 7.91 14.58 -22.31
CA ILE A 218 6.50 14.41 -22.65
C ILE A 218 6.46 13.17 -23.53
N GLY A 219 5.67 12.18 -23.14
CA GLY A 219 5.49 10.97 -23.94
C GLY A 219 5.15 11.35 -25.37
N LEU A 220 6.16 11.36 -26.24
CA LEU A 220 5.96 11.47 -27.66
C LEU A 220 5.18 10.22 -28.03
N ASN A 221 3.95 10.38 -28.50
CA ASN A 221 3.16 9.26 -28.96
C ASN A 221 4.01 8.54 -30.03
N PRO A 222 4.40 7.26 -29.83
CA PRO A 222 5.35 6.58 -30.72
C PRO A 222 4.83 6.51 -32.16
N ARG A 223 3.51 6.60 -32.34
CA ARG A 223 2.86 6.67 -33.67
C ARG A 223 3.13 7.99 -34.39
N VAL A 224 3.32 9.09 -33.68
CA VAL A 224 3.64 10.41 -34.28
C VAL A 224 5.10 10.45 -34.73
N ILE A 225 6.03 9.91 -33.93
CA ILE A 225 7.45 9.78 -34.31
C ILE A 225 7.58 8.90 -35.56
N ALA A 226 6.90 7.76 -35.60
CA ALA A 226 6.92 6.85 -36.74
C ALA A 226 6.42 7.50 -38.05
N VAL A 227 5.44 8.40 -37.99
CA VAL A 227 4.96 9.14 -39.18
C VAL A 227 5.99 10.17 -39.66
N CYS A 228 6.68 10.85 -38.74
CA CYS A 228 7.75 11.80 -39.09
C CYS A 228 8.96 11.08 -39.73
N ASP A 229 9.29 9.87 -39.24
CA ASP A 229 10.43 9.09 -39.74
C ASP A 229 10.12 8.35 -41.06
N ALA A 230 8.85 8.01 -41.32
CA ALA A 230 8.41 7.37 -42.56
C ALA A 230 8.33 8.33 -43.76
N ASN A 231 8.21 9.64 -43.54
CA ASN A 231 8.14 10.65 -44.61
C ASN A 231 9.16 11.78 -44.40
N PRO A 232 10.47 11.50 -44.44
CA PRO A 232 11.52 12.46 -44.15
C PRO A 232 11.64 13.60 -45.19
N GLY A 233 11.08 13.42 -46.39
CA GLY A 233 11.12 14.41 -47.47
C GLY A 233 10.03 15.49 -47.42
N ASP A 234 9.02 15.36 -46.55
CA ASP A 234 7.95 16.36 -46.45
C ASP A 234 8.33 17.45 -45.43
N ALA A 235 8.84 18.58 -45.95
CA ALA A 235 9.29 19.71 -45.14
C ALA A 235 8.18 20.33 -44.26
N ARG A 236 6.90 20.17 -44.62
CA ARG A 236 5.76 20.71 -43.85
C ARG A 236 5.44 19.82 -42.66
N LEU A 237 5.45 18.49 -42.84
CA LEU A 237 5.35 17.52 -41.74
C LEU A 237 6.54 17.65 -40.79
N GLN A 238 7.76 17.84 -41.31
CA GLN A 238 8.93 18.08 -40.48
C GLN A 238 8.84 19.39 -39.68
N GLY A 239 8.29 20.46 -40.26
CA GLY A 239 8.03 21.71 -39.55
C GLY A 239 7.06 21.55 -38.37
N LEU A 240 5.96 20.84 -38.57
CA LEU A 240 4.98 20.53 -37.51
C LEU A 240 5.57 19.58 -36.44
N CYS A 241 6.34 18.57 -36.86
CA CYS A 241 7.05 17.68 -35.93
C CYS A 241 8.09 18.45 -35.11
N ASN A 242 8.77 19.43 -35.68
CA ASN A 242 9.76 20.26 -34.97
C ASN A 242 9.10 21.22 -33.97
N VAL A 243 7.96 21.82 -34.31
CA VAL A 243 7.13 22.59 -33.37
C VAL A 243 6.59 21.71 -32.25
N TYR A 244 6.23 20.45 -32.55
CA TYR A 244 5.79 19.49 -31.54
C TYR A 244 6.93 18.96 -30.65
N ARG A 245 8.19 19.03 -31.11
CA ARG A 245 9.36 18.59 -30.36
C ARG A 245 9.99 19.68 -29.47
N SER A 246 9.66 20.95 -29.68
CA SER A 246 10.36 22.09 -29.07
C SER A 246 9.67 22.75 -27.86
N PHE A 247 8.65 22.13 -27.27
CA PHE A 247 7.54 22.87 -26.64
C PHE A 247 7.81 23.83 -25.46
N ASP A 248 7.19 25.00 -25.60
CA ASP A 248 6.36 25.67 -24.58
C ASP A 248 4.93 25.88 -25.14
N MET A 249 4.02 24.88 -25.01
CA MET A 249 2.59 25.06 -25.31
C MET A 249 1.68 24.55 -24.19
N PRO A 250 0.47 25.14 -24.06
CA PRO A 250 -0.54 24.72 -23.09
C PRO A 250 -0.94 23.25 -23.25
N SER A 251 -1.17 22.56 -22.12
CA SER A 251 -1.48 21.13 -22.05
C SER A 251 -2.72 20.71 -22.85
N TRP A 252 -3.70 21.59 -23.02
CA TRP A 252 -4.96 21.31 -23.75
C TRP A 252 -4.78 21.22 -25.27
N ALA A 253 -3.72 21.80 -25.85
CA ALA A 253 -3.48 21.80 -27.30
C ALA A 253 -2.76 20.52 -27.80
N ARG A 254 -2.01 19.86 -26.92
CA ARG A 254 -1.10 18.75 -27.27
C ARG A 254 -1.82 17.49 -27.77
N GLY A 255 -3.00 17.18 -27.21
CA GLY A 255 -3.81 16.03 -27.61
C GLY A 255 -4.51 16.19 -28.97
N LYS A 256 -4.84 17.43 -29.35
CA LYS A 256 -5.57 17.71 -30.61
C LYS A 256 -4.64 17.77 -31.83
N ILE A 257 -3.44 18.34 -31.69
CA ILE A 257 -2.43 18.36 -32.77
C ILE A 257 -1.97 16.93 -33.11
N GLY A 258 -1.78 16.07 -32.09
CA GLY A 258 -1.46 14.66 -32.31
C GLY A 258 -2.54 13.91 -33.10
N LEU A 259 -3.82 14.23 -32.91
CA LEU A 259 -4.93 13.64 -33.65
C LEU A 259 -4.99 14.07 -35.12
N VAL A 260 -4.61 15.33 -35.42
CA VAL A 260 -4.54 15.84 -36.80
C VAL A 260 -3.45 15.12 -37.59
N ILE A 261 -2.27 14.92 -36.98
CA ILE A 261 -1.14 14.21 -37.62
C ILE A 261 -1.50 12.74 -37.89
N LEU A 262 -2.20 12.09 -36.96
CA LEU A 262 -2.60 10.67 -37.09
C LEU A 262 -3.70 10.41 -38.14
N LYS A 263 -4.45 11.43 -38.57
CA LYS A 263 -5.54 11.29 -39.55
C LYS A 263 -5.13 11.54 -41.00
N LEU A 264 -3.87 11.88 -41.27
CA LEU A 264 -3.37 12.08 -42.63
C LEU A 264 -3.11 10.73 -43.30
N ALA A 265 -3.86 10.42 -44.36
CA ALA A 265 -3.59 9.27 -45.22
C ALA A 265 -2.36 9.55 -46.11
N PRO A 266 -1.69 8.52 -46.67
CA PRO A 266 -0.36 8.63 -47.30
C PRO A 266 -0.25 9.53 -48.56
N LYS A 267 -1.30 10.24 -48.96
CA LYS A 267 -1.36 11.04 -50.21
C LYS A 267 -2.21 12.31 -50.13
N GLN A 268 -2.52 12.81 -48.94
CA GLN A 268 -3.32 14.04 -48.80
C GLN A 268 -2.41 15.21 -48.43
N THR A 269 -2.44 16.30 -49.20
CA THR A 269 -1.71 17.51 -48.83
C THR A 269 -2.48 18.26 -47.74
N VAL A 270 -1.76 18.84 -46.78
CA VAL A 270 -2.30 19.57 -45.62
C VAL A 270 -3.32 20.66 -46.02
N THR A 271 -3.21 21.17 -47.25
CA THR A 271 -4.02 22.24 -47.82
C THR A 271 -5.52 21.91 -47.91
N ASP A 272 -5.92 20.66 -48.18
CA ASP A 272 -7.32 20.33 -48.46
C ASP A 272 -8.18 20.20 -47.20
N ARG A 273 -7.60 19.84 -46.04
CA ARG A 273 -8.35 19.72 -44.77
C ARG A 273 -8.23 20.91 -43.84
N VAL A 274 -7.19 21.73 -43.97
CA VAL A 274 -7.05 22.94 -43.13
C VAL A 274 -8.04 24.02 -43.58
N LEU A 275 -8.36 24.11 -44.88
CA LEU A 275 -9.43 25.00 -45.36
C LEU A 275 -10.84 24.53 -44.95
N GLU A 276 -11.11 23.22 -45.03
CA GLU A 276 -12.42 22.64 -44.68
C GLU A 276 -12.78 22.86 -43.19
N ILE A 277 -11.77 22.98 -42.31
CA ILE A 277 -11.95 23.29 -40.88
C ILE A 277 -12.14 24.80 -40.63
N CYS A 278 -11.56 25.66 -41.47
CA CYS A 278 -11.65 27.12 -41.31
C CYS A 278 -12.99 27.71 -41.84
N ASP A 279 -13.70 27.05 -42.76
CA ASP A 279 -14.89 27.61 -43.44
C ASP A 279 -16.25 27.29 -42.78
N GLY A 280 -16.24 26.74 -41.55
CA GLY A 280 -17.48 26.39 -40.83
C GLY A 280 -17.44 26.43 -39.31
N SER A 281 -16.36 26.93 -38.69
CA SER A 281 -16.19 26.89 -37.23
C SER A 281 -16.27 28.27 -36.57
N VAL A 282 -17.16 28.39 -35.56
CA VAL A 282 -17.42 29.61 -34.77
C VAL A 282 -16.71 29.59 -33.39
N THR A 283 -15.64 28.81 -33.22
CA THR A 283 -14.89 28.78 -31.95
C THR A 283 -13.55 29.50 -32.07
N ASP A 284 -13.26 30.37 -31.09
CA ASP A 284 -12.05 31.23 -31.02
C ASP A 284 -10.73 30.48 -31.24
N HIS A 285 -10.70 29.19 -30.87
CA HIS A 285 -9.54 28.33 -30.99
C HIS A 285 -9.22 27.87 -32.43
N VAL A 286 -10.21 27.78 -33.32
CA VAL A 286 -9.98 27.46 -34.74
C VAL A 286 -9.55 28.73 -35.48
N GLN A 287 -10.12 29.88 -35.12
CA GLN A 287 -9.70 31.20 -35.61
C GLN A 287 -8.22 31.49 -35.27
N TRP A 288 -7.72 31.08 -34.10
CA TRP A 288 -6.30 31.25 -33.70
C TRP A 288 -5.32 30.43 -34.57
N LEU A 289 -5.62 29.16 -34.86
CA LEU A 289 -4.81 28.34 -35.77
C LEU A 289 -4.85 28.86 -37.21
N CYS A 290 -6.03 29.30 -37.68
CA CYS A 290 -6.18 29.88 -39.01
C CYS A 290 -5.47 31.26 -39.12
N SER A 291 -5.32 32.01 -38.03
CA SER A 291 -4.60 33.31 -38.01
C SER A 291 -3.08 33.15 -37.93
N ILE A 292 -2.54 32.14 -37.22
CA ILE A 292 -1.11 31.80 -37.31
C ILE A 292 -0.74 31.38 -38.74
N TYR A 293 -1.63 30.65 -39.42
CA TYR A 293 -1.40 30.21 -40.79
C TYR A 293 -1.56 31.34 -41.83
N ARG A 294 -2.50 32.29 -41.63
CA ARG A 294 -2.74 33.44 -42.53
C ARG A 294 -1.83 34.64 -42.30
N ALA A 295 -1.29 34.86 -41.11
CA ALA A 295 -0.70 36.16 -40.74
C ALA A 295 0.80 36.33 -41.03
N GLU A 296 1.49 35.41 -41.72
CA GLU A 296 2.95 35.47 -41.98
C GLU A 296 3.85 35.75 -40.75
N GLN A 297 3.31 35.69 -39.53
CA GLN A 297 4.00 35.97 -38.26
C GLN A 297 4.76 34.73 -37.78
N LEU A 298 5.48 34.08 -38.69
CA LEU A 298 6.48 33.07 -38.34
C LEU A 298 7.75 33.77 -37.85
N PRO A 299 8.43 33.24 -36.82
CA PRO A 299 9.73 33.76 -36.38
C PRO A 299 10.72 33.87 -37.55
N PRO A 300 11.61 34.88 -37.60
CA PRO A 300 12.43 35.21 -38.79
C PRO A 300 13.28 34.06 -39.34
N GLY A 301 13.60 33.04 -38.53
CA GLY A 301 14.31 31.84 -38.95
C GLY A 301 13.50 30.88 -39.85
N ILE A 302 12.16 30.85 -39.74
CA ILE A 302 11.29 29.97 -40.54
C ILE A 302 10.79 30.65 -41.81
N GLN A 303 10.65 31.99 -41.83
CA GLN A 303 10.33 32.74 -43.05
C GLN A 303 11.34 32.46 -44.18
N LYS A 304 12.61 32.19 -43.85
CA LYS A 304 13.68 31.92 -44.81
C LYS A 304 13.59 30.54 -45.49
N LEU A 305 12.91 29.57 -44.87
CA LEU A 305 12.66 28.24 -45.44
C LEU A 305 11.38 28.21 -46.28
N VAL A 306 10.35 28.96 -45.88
CA VAL A 306 9.07 29.02 -46.61
C VAL A 306 9.14 30.01 -47.80
N GLY A 307 9.88 31.12 -47.67
CA GLY A 307 9.99 32.14 -48.71
C GLY A 307 10.80 31.74 -49.95
N LYS A 308 11.62 30.69 -49.89
CA LYS A 308 12.37 30.21 -51.07
C LYS A 308 11.57 29.25 -51.96
N GLN A 309 10.55 28.58 -51.43
CA GLN A 309 9.75 27.64 -52.23
C GLN A 309 8.58 28.34 -52.95
N ILE A 310 8.09 29.47 -52.42
CA ILE A 310 6.89 30.16 -52.95
C ILE A 310 7.21 31.05 -54.18
N ILE A 311 8.44 31.53 -54.35
CA ILE A 311 8.80 32.35 -55.54
C ILE A 311 9.00 31.50 -56.81
N SER A 312 9.24 30.18 -56.71
CA SER A 312 9.34 29.34 -57.91
C SER A 312 8.00 28.74 -58.37
N GLU A 313 6.96 28.76 -57.54
CA GLU A 313 5.63 28.22 -57.89
C GLU A 313 4.58 29.31 -58.17
N ALA A 314 4.85 30.58 -57.85
CA ALA A 314 4.02 31.72 -58.26
C ALA A 314 4.46 32.38 -59.59
N LEU A 315 5.61 32.00 -60.15
CA LEU A 315 6.07 32.41 -61.49
C LEU A 315 6.21 31.19 -62.41
N GLY A 316 5.11 30.44 -62.52
CA GLY A 316 4.87 29.63 -63.71
C GLY A 316 4.26 30.51 -64.79
N ASP A 317 5.10 31.12 -65.63
CA ASP A 317 4.83 30.96 -67.05
C ASP A 317 6.12 30.65 -67.81
N SER A 318 6.24 29.37 -68.14
CA SER A 318 6.78 28.85 -69.40
C SER A 318 7.84 29.73 -70.08
N SER A 319 9.08 29.72 -69.58
CA SER A 319 10.24 29.93 -70.45
C SER A 319 11.42 29.08 -70.01
N ASN A 320 11.45 27.86 -70.57
CA ASN A 320 12.62 27.28 -71.20
C ASN A 320 13.93 27.24 -70.38
N ILE A 321 14.12 26.21 -69.55
CA ILE A 321 15.46 25.63 -69.35
C ILE A 321 15.34 24.10 -69.38
N LYS A 322 15.62 23.54 -70.56
CA LYS A 322 15.86 22.12 -70.77
C LYS A 322 17.08 21.65 -69.96
N ASN A 323 17.00 20.40 -69.53
CA ASN A 323 18.06 19.52 -69.08
C ASN A 323 19.49 19.94 -69.46
N ASN A 324 20.36 19.93 -68.45
CA ASN A 324 21.76 19.58 -68.67
C ASN A 324 21.83 18.16 -69.23
N GLY A 325 22.26 18.02 -70.48
CA GLY A 325 22.50 16.72 -71.08
C GLY A 325 22.68 16.74 -72.59
N ASN A 326 23.87 17.18 -73.04
CA ASN A 326 24.59 16.67 -74.21
C ASN A 326 24.08 17.03 -75.63
N LYS A 327 24.93 17.80 -76.34
CA LYS A 327 25.23 17.83 -77.79
C LYS A 327 24.14 18.18 -78.85
N THR A 328 24.60 19.08 -79.74
CA THR A 328 24.33 19.28 -81.19
C THR A 328 23.04 19.97 -81.68
N GLU A 329 23.24 21.16 -82.27
CA GLU A 329 22.68 21.78 -83.51
C GLU A 329 21.15 21.83 -83.82
N ASP A 330 20.75 23.03 -84.31
CA ASP A 330 19.69 23.42 -85.28
C ASP A 330 18.16 23.39 -85.02
N ASP A 331 17.61 24.62 -84.96
CA ASP A 331 16.53 25.25 -85.77
C ASP A 331 14.99 24.98 -85.67
N HIS A 332 14.25 26.10 -85.53
CA HIS A 332 12.90 26.51 -86.03
C HIS A 332 11.50 25.97 -85.54
N ARG A 333 10.71 26.93 -84.99
CA ARG A 333 9.26 27.33 -85.14
C ARG A 333 8.04 26.36 -85.01
N GLY A 334 7.01 26.79 -84.24
CA GLY A 334 5.60 26.91 -84.73
C GLY A 334 4.38 26.42 -83.89
N ARG A 335 3.60 27.39 -83.33
CA ARG A 335 2.11 27.62 -83.30
C ARG A 335 1.02 26.65 -82.74
N ASP A 336 0.10 27.30 -81.98
CA ASP A 336 -1.39 27.37 -82.04
C ASP A 336 -2.37 26.40 -81.30
N SER A 337 -3.16 27.00 -80.38
CA SER A 337 -4.66 26.96 -80.20
C SER A 337 -5.37 25.62 -79.78
N LYS A 338 -6.53 25.49 -79.11
CA LYS A 338 -7.63 26.33 -78.54
C LYS A 338 -8.74 25.38 -77.94
N ASP A 339 -9.67 25.93 -77.13
CA ASP A 339 -11.11 25.56 -76.93
C ASP A 339 -11.44 24.18 -76.25
N ASP A 340 -12.57 23.88 -75.56
CA ASP A 340 -13.79 24.56 -75.07
C ASP A 340 -14.64 23.57 -74.20
N ASP A 341 -15.55 24.12 -73.38
CA ASP A 341 -16.94 23.71 -73.03
C ASP A 341 -17.40 22.48 -72.17
N ASP A 342 -18.13 22.85 -71.09
CA ASP A 342 -19.56 22.61 -70.76
C ASP A 342 -20.17 21.32 -70.11
N ARG A 343 -21.06 21.61 -69.12
CA ARG A 343 -22.43 21.07 -68.82
C ARG A 343 -22.76 19.83 -67.92
N ARG A 344 -23.47 20.18 -66.81
CA ARG A 344 -24.86 19.83 -66.35
C ARG A 344 -25.30 18.42 -65.86
N GLY A 345 -26.07 18.43 -64.75
CA GLY A 345 -27.38 17.73 -64.57
C GLY A 345 -27.53 16.86 -63.31
N GLY A 346 -28.31 17.26 -62.28
CA GLY A 346 -29.66 16.73 -61.91
C GLY A 346 -29.56 15.73 -60.71
N SER A 347 -30.48 15.50 -59.76
CA SER A 347 -31.92 15.77 -59.56
C SER A 347 -32.38 15.23 -58.16
N HIS A 348 -33.44 15.82 -57.60
CA HIS A 348 -34.50 15.30 -56.70
C HIS A 348 -34.48 15.47 -55.15
N ASP A 349 -35.56 16.13 -54.72
CA ASP A 349 -36.11 16.45 -53.39
C ASP A 349 -36.85 15.28 -52.71
N GLU A 350 -36.95 15.32 -51.36
CA GLU A 350 -38.26 15.23 -50.67
C GLU A 350 -38.23 15.89 -49.27
N LYS A 351 -39.33 16.59 -48.95
CA LYS A 351 -39.51 17.61 -47.88
C LYS A 351 -39.95 17.04 -46.51
N LYS A 352 -39.74 17.85 -45.46
CA LYS A 352 -40.53 17.87 -44.22
C LYS A 352 -41.49 19.07 -44.20
N HIS A 353 -42.66 18.81 -43.62
CA HIS A 353 -43.81 19.68 -43.30
C HIS A 353 -44.81 19.97 -44.42
#